data_AF-A0A1F8TMY2-F1
#
_entry.id   AF-A0A1F8TMY2-F1
#
_cell.length_a   1.000
_cell.length_b   1.000
_cell.length_c   1.000
_cell.angle_alpha   90.00
_cell.angle_beta   90.00
_cell.angle_gamma   90.00
#
_symmetry.space_group_name_H-M   'P 1'
#
loop_
_entity.id
_entity.type
_entity.pdbx_description
1 polymer ?
#
loop_
_entity_poly.entity_id
_entity_poly.type
_entity_poly.pdbx_seq_one_letter_code
_entity_poly.pdbx_strand_id
1 'polypeptide(L)'
;MVRAGIALAAQGDPLGRIEVLRGRRVDLWPRATVDGSPGRVPSWRLASGELTALGPLSGGGDEPLRAMWDALAPTGSVFTLRFAVTVEVPGELPRQVDAFIDVVVRSPALVE
;
A
#
# COMPACT_ATOMS: atom_id res chain seq x y z
N MET A 1 21.21 -1.57 -0.27
CA MET A 1 20.11 -1.38 -1.25
C MET A 1 18.80 -1.26 -0.49
N VAL A 2 18.10 -0.13 -0.67
CA VAL A 2 16.80 0.15 -0.04
C VAL A 2 15.68 -0.17 -1.02
N ARG A 3 14.66 -0.89 -0.55
CA ARG A 3 13.44 -1.19 -1.32
C ARG A 3 12.23 -0.97 -0.44
N ALA A 4 11.10 -0.61 -1.03
CA ALA A 4 9.83 -0.51 -0.35
C ALA A 4 8.72 -1.21 -1.15
N GLY A 5 7.66 -1.59 -0.46
CA GLY A 5 6.48 -2.22 -1.02
C GLY A 5 5.32 -2.20 -0.03
N ILE A 6 4.20 -2.81 -0.39
CA ILE A 6 2.96 -2.71 0.38
C ILE A 6 2.50 -4.09 0.83
N ALA A 7 2.20 -4.26 2.11
CA ALA A 7 1.69 -5.49 2.71
C ALA A 7 0.22 -5.32 3.15
N LEU A 8 -0.48 -6.45 3.35
CA LEU A 8 -1.85 -6.49 3.90
C LEU A 8 -1.89 -6.63 5.43
N ALA A 9 -0.74 -6.78 6.08
CA ALA A 9 -0.63 -6.94 7.52
C ALA A 9 0.53 -6.13 8.08
N ALA A 10 0.45 -5.83 9.38
CA ALA A 10 1.48 -5.07 10.09
C ALA A 10 2.87 -5.73 10.01
N GLN A 11 2.94 -7.07 9.96
CA GLN A 11 4.20 -7.82 9.81
C GLN A 11 4.14 -8.77 8.61
N GLY A 12 3.56 -8.29 7.50
CA GLY A 12 3.46 -9.06 6.27
C GLY A 12 4.54 -8.71 5.25
N ASP A 13 4.80 -9.64 4.34
CA ASP A 13 5.66 -9.41 3.19
C ASP A 13 4.97 -8.49 2.16
N PRO A 14 5.75 -7.62 1.47
CA PRO A 14 5.21 -6.81 0.39
C PRO A 14 4.66 -7.65 -0.77
N LEU A 15 3.53 -7.20 -1.31
CA LEU A 15 2.87 -7.79 -2.47
C LEU A 15 3.00 -6.85 -3.68
N GLY A 16 3.13 -7.43 -4.87
CA GLY A 16 3.06 -6.66 -6.12
C GLY A 16 1.63 -6.33 -6.56
N ARG A 17 0.65 -7.13 -6.10
CA ARG A 17 -0.76 -7.02 -6.48
C ARG A 17 -1.67 -7.49 -5.35
N ILE A 18 -2.84 -6.86 -5.23
CA ILE A 18 -3.96 -7.33 -4.43
C ILE A 18 -5.26 -7.35 -5.24
N GLU A 19 -6.17 -8.21 -4.82
CA GLU A 19 -7.53 -8.26 -5.31
C GLU A 19 -8.45 -7.73 -4.23
N VAL A 20 -9.35 -6.82 -4.59
CA VAL A 20 -10.27 -6.18 -3.65
C VAL A 20 -11.70 -6.41 -4.08
N LEU A 21 -12.57 -6.66 -3.10
CA LEU A 21 -14.01 -6.68 -3.31
C LEU A 21 -14.57 -5.28 -3.14
N ARG A 22 -15.54 -4.91 -3.98
CA ARG A 22 -16.22 -3.62 -3.88
C ARG A 22 -16.80 -3.40 -2.47
N GLY A 23 -16.63 -2.18 -1.96
CA GLY A 23 -17.12 -1.79 -0.64
C GLY A 23 -16.41 -2.46 0.55
N ARG A 24 -15.40 -3.31 0.31
CA ARG A 24 -14.59 -3.88 1.39
C ARG A 24 -13.42 -2.98 1.73
N ARG A 25 -13.29 -2.70 3.02
CA ARG A 25 -12.12 -2.06 3.59
C ARG A 25 -10.90 -2.95 3.44
N VAL A 26 -9.79 -2.34 3.06
CA VAL A 26 -8.46 -2.95 3.02
C VAL A 26 -7.49 -2.03 3.76
N ASP A 27 -6.63 -2.63 4.57
CA ASP A 27 -5.56 -1.93 5.26
C ASP A 27 -4.24 -2.22 4.53
N LEU A 28 -3.62 -1.18 4.00
CA LEU A 28 -2.37 -1.24 3.24
C LEU A 28 -1.23 -0.71 4.10
N TRP A 29 -0.20 -1.53 4.28
CA TRP A 29 0.92 -1.25 5.15
C TRP A 29 2.19 -1.03 4.33
N PRO A 30 2.71 0.21 4.23
CA PRO A 30 4.01 0.46 3.64
C PRO A 30 5.13 -0.21 4.44
N ARG A 31 5.96 -0.99 3.76
CA ARG A 31 7.07 -1.75 4.31
C ARG A 31 8.33 -1.50 3.50
N ALA A 32 9.48 -1.66 4.15
CA ALA A 32 10.77 -1.48 3.52
C ALA A 32 11.75 -2.56 3.93
N THR A 33 12.76 -2.76 3.08
CA THR A 33 13.93 -3.56 3.37
C THR A 33 15.18 -2.76 3.09
N VAL A 34 16.18 -2.86 3.97
CA VAL A 34 17.52 -2.32 3.79
C VAL A 34 18.49 -3.49 3.75
N ASP A 35 19.15 -3.68 2.61
CA ASP A 35 20.12 -4.76 2.40
C ASP A 35 19.57 -6.16 2.71
N GLY A 36 18.29 -6.37 2.37
CA GLY A 36 17.59 -7.65 2.54
C GLY A 36 16.98 -7.86 3.93
N SER A 37 17.25 -6.97 4.90
CA SER A 37 16.63 -7.03 6.23
C SER A 37 15.43 -6.07 6.33
N PRO A 38 14.43 -6.33 7.18
CA PRO A 38 13.35 -5.38 7.45
C PRO A 38 13.89 -4.01 7.86
N GLY A 39 13.47 -2.96 7.15
CA GLY A 39 13.83 -1.57 7.40
C GLY A 39 12.73 -0.83 8.15
N ARG A 40 13.12 0.13 9.00
CA ARG A 40 12.16 0.98 9.71
C ARG A 40 11.59 2.04 8.76
N VAL A 41 10.27 2.21 8.81
CA VAL A 41 9.52 3.20 8.05
C VAL A 41 9.00 4.28 9.01
N PRO A 42 9.63 5.46 9.10
CA PRO A 42 9.11 6.51 9.98
C PRO A 42 7.81 7.10 9.46
N SER A 43 7.68 7.24 8.15
CA SER A 43 6.52 7.87 7.52
C SER A 43 6.27 7.39 6.10
N TRP A 44 5.02 7.53 5.68
CA TRP A 44 4.58 7.29 4.31
C TRP A 44 3.52 8.30 3.89
N ARG A 45 3.34 8.44 2.58
CA ARG A 45 2.27 9.23 1.96
C ARG A 45 1.81 8.56 0.67
N LEU A 46 0.50 8.53 0.43
CA LEU A 46 -0.04 8.19 -0.88
C LEU A 46 0.30 9.32 -1.87
N ALA A 47 1.10 8.98 -2.87
CA ALA A 47 1.56 9.92 -3.90
C ALA A 47 0.58 9.96 -5.09
N SER A 48 0.03 8.81 -5.48
CA SER A 48 -0.98 8.72 -6.54
C SER A 48 -1.77 7.41 -6.45
N GLY A 49 -2.94 7.39 -7.08
CA GLY A 49 -3.79 6.20 -7.20
C GLY A 49 -5.26 6.54 -7.02
N GLU A 50 -6.13 5.72 -7.59
CA GLU A 50 -7.58 5.84 -7.45
C GLU A 50 -8.08 4.96 -6.30
N LEU A 51 -8.70 5.58 -5.30
CA LEU A 51 -9.32 4.90 -4.16
C LEU A 51 -10.27 5.84 -3.42
N THR A 52 -11.14 5.26 -2.59
CA THR A 52 -11.83 5.97 -1.52
C THR A 52 -11.04 5.79 -0.23
N ALA A 53 -10.44 6.87 0.28
CA ALA A 53 -9.65 6.84 1.51
C ALA A 53 -10.58 6.86 2.72
N LEU A 54 -10.38 5.92 3.65
CA LEU A 54 -11.09 5.84 4.93
C LEU A 54 -10.24 6.36 6.09
N GLY A 55 -9.56 7.49 5.85
CA GLY A 55 -8.58 8.07 6.77
C GLY A 55 -7.58 9.00 6.07
N PRO A 56 -6.47 9.35 6.75
CA PRO A 56 -5.43 10.21 6.18
C PRO A 56 -4.68 9.51 5.04
N LEU A 57 -4.21 10.32 4.07
CA LEU A 57 -3.39 9.87 2.94
C LEU A 57 -1.89 9.86 3.27
N SER A 58 -1.53 9.94 4.54
CA SER A 58 -0.17 9.86 5.07
C SER A 58 -0.22 9.41 6.53
N GLY A 59 0.86 8.77 7.00
CA GLY A 59 0.93 8.28 8.37
C GLY A 59 2.33 7.78 8.73
N GLY A 60 2.46 7.26 9.95
CA GLY A 60 3.66 6.55 10.42
C GLY A 60 3.75 5.12 9.88
N GLY A 61 4.92 4.46 9.97
CA GLY A 61 5.06 3.05 9.53
C GLY A 61 4.26 2.02 10.34
N ASP A 62 3.72 2.45 11.49
CA ASP A 62 2.82 1.66 12.34
C ASP A 62 1.33 1.97 12.08
N GLU A 63 1.05 2.78 11.06
CA GLU A 63 -0.31 3.15 10.66
C GLU A 63 -0.56 2.68 9.21
N PRO A 64 -1.66 1.96 8.94
CA PRO A 64 -2.01 1.60 7.57
C PRO A 64 -2.69 2.75 6.84
N LEU A 65 -2.58 2.77 5.52
CA LEU A 65 -3.61 3.40 4.69
C LEU A 65 -4.86 2.52 4.73
N ARG A 66 -5.96 3.06 5.22
CA ARG A 66 -7.27 2.40 5.19
C ARG A 66 -7.99 2.86 3.93
N ALA A 67 -8.26 1.94 3.02
CA ALA A 67 -8.84 2.24 1.72
C ALA A 67 -10.03 1.34 1.40
N MET A 68 -10.85 1.79 0.46
CA MET A 68 -11.99 1.06 -0.10
C MET A 68 -12.17 1.46 -1.57
N TRP A 69 -12.81 0.59 -2.35
CA TRP A 69 -13.21 0.85 -3.72
C TRP A 69 -14.73 0.64 -3.83
N ASP A 70 -15.49 1.72 -3.92
CA ASP A 70 -16.95 1.69 -3.85
C ASP A 70 -17.64 1.52 -5.20
N ALA A 71 -17.37 2.35 -6.23
CA ALA A 71 -18.30 2.35 -7.36
C ALA A 71 -17.84 2.78 -8.76
N LEU A 72 -16.62 3.26 -9.02
CA LEU A 72 -16.32 3.88 -10.34
C LEU A 72 -15.45 3.06 -11.30
N ALA A 73 -14.67 2.11 -10.80
CA ALA A 73 -13.87 1.25 -11.66
C ALA A 73 -14.69 0.10 -12.27
N PRO A 74 -14.65 -0.11 -13.60
CA PRO A 74 -15.11 -1.36 -14.19
C PRO A 74 -14.47 -2.57 -13.50
N THR A 75 -15.23 -3.67 -13.41
CA THR A 75 -14.68 -4.91 -12.86
C THR A 75 -13.55 -5.41 -13.75
N GLY A 76 -12.44 -5.84 -13.13
CA GLY A 76 -11.22 -6.21 -13.85
C GLY A 76 -10.30 -5.04 -14.17
N SER A 77 -10.68 -3.80 -13.86
CA SER A 77 -9.74 -2.68 -13.92
C SER A 77 -8.59 -2.88 -12.94
N VAL A 78 -7.39 -2.47 -13.39
CA VAL A 78 -6.15 -2.51 -12.63
C VAL A 78 -5.69 -1.07 -12.43
N PHE A 79 -5.43 -0.70 -11.18
CA PHE A 79 -4.86 0.60 -10.82
C PHE A 79 -3.62 0.40 -9.98
N THR A 80 -2.59 1.19 -10.22
CA THR A 80 -1.39 1.15 -9.38
C THR A 80 -1.47 2.26 -8.35
N LEU A 81 -1.41 1.90 -7.07
CA LEU A 81 -1.17 2.86 -6.01
C LEU A 81 0.33 3.10 -5.89
N ARG A 82 0.73 4.36 -5.78
CA ARG A 82 2.10 4.77 -5.50
C ARG A 82 2.17 5.44 -4.15
N PHE A 83 3.11 5.00 -3.32
CA PHE A 83 3.42 5.58 -2.03
C PHE A 83 4.82 6.16 -2.06
N ALA A 84 4.98 7.37 -1.54
CA ALA A 84 6.28 7.86 -1.12
C ALA A 84 6.53 7.36 0.31
N VAL A 85 7.59 6.57 0.51
CA VAL A 85 7.92 5.92 1.78
C VAL A 85 9.28 6.44 2.25
N THR A 86 9.32 6.99 3.45
CA THR A 86 10.58 7.34 4.11
C THR A 86 11.10 6.11 4.85
N VAL A 87 12.38 5.78 4.67
CA VAL A 87 13.02 4.60 5.25
C VAL A 87 14.28 5.03 6.00
N GLU A 88 14.45 4.55 7.23
CA GLU A 88 15.71 4.72 7.96
C GLU A 88 16.76 3.77 7.40
N VAL A 89 17.94 4.31 7.13
CA VAL A 89 19.09 3.58 6.63
C VAL A 89 20.22 3.73 7.64
N PRO A 90 20.76 2.65 8.21
CA PRO A 90 21.83 2.73 9.19
C PRO A 90 23.04 3.53 8.67
N GLY A 91 23.47 4.54 9.42
CA GLY A 91 24.62 5.38 9.05
C GLY A 91 24.33 6.45 7.99
N GLU A 92 23.09 6.59 7.53
CA GLU A 92 22.70 7.57 6.52
C GLU A 92 21.51 8.42 7.00
N LEU A 93 21.24 9.53 6.30
CA LEU A 93 19.98 10.24 6.45
C LEU A 93 18.82 9.37 5.91
N PRO A 94 17.60 9.51 6.47
CA PRO A 94 16.44 8.78 5.96
C PRO A 94 16.25 9.00 4.46
N ARG A 95 15.97 7.91 3.74
CA ARG A 95 15.80 7.93 2.29
C ARG A 95 14.34 7.81 1.92
N GLN A 96 13.89 8.63 0.99
CA GLN A 96 12.58 8.47 0.38
C GLN A 96 12.68 7.52 -0.83
N VAL A 97 11.82 6.53 -0.87
CA VAL A 97 11.69 5.57 -1.98
C VAL A 97 10.22 5.37 -2.33
N ASP A 98 9.95 5.01 -3.57
CA ASP A 98 8.59 4.69 -3.99
C ASP A 98 8.25 3.22 -3.67
N ALA A 99 7.02 2.99 -3.20
CA ALA A 99 6.39 1.68 -3.11
C ALA A 99 5.16 1.63 -4.00
N PHE A 100 4.96 0.50 -4.67
CA PHE A 100 3.88 0.30 -5.63
C PHE A 100 3.07 -0.94 -5.28
N ILE A 101 1.78 -0.89 -5.56
CA ILE A 101 0.91 -2.07 -5.50
C ILE A 101 -0.19 -1.95 -6.55
N ASP A 102 -0.39 -3.00 -7.33
CA ASP A 102 -1.51 -3.10 -8.25
C ASP A 102 -2.78 -3.54 -7.51
N VAL A 103 -3.88 -2.86 -7.78
CA VAL A 103 -5.19 -3.17 -7.22
C VAL A 103 -6.10 -3.63 -8.34
N VAL A 104 -6.63 -4.83 -8.21
CA VAL A 104 -7.63 -5.40 -9.13
C VAL A 104 -8.98 -5.44 -8.43
N VAL A 105 -9.97 -4.73 -8.99
CA VAL A 105 -11.32 -4.70 -8.43
C VAL A 105 -12.13 -5.89 -8.97
N ARG A 106 -12.57 -6.76 -8.07
CA ARG A 106 -13.50 -7.86 -8.38
C ARG A 106 -14.93 -7.48 -7.96
N SER A 107 -15.91 -7.80 -8.81
CA SER A 107 -17.29 -7.88 -8.36
C SER A 107 -17.44 -9.10 -7.47
N PRO A 108 -18.20 -9.03 -6.36
CA PRO A 108 -18.69 -10.27 -5.76
C PRO A 108 -19.46 -11.03 -6.85
N ALA A 109 -19.13 -12.30 -7.06
CA ALA A 109 -20.00 -13.16 -7.84
C ALA A 109 -21.36 -13.14 -7.13
N LEU A 110 -22.42 -12.78 -7.84
CA LEU A 110 -23.77 -13.15 -7.41
C LEU A 110 -23.75 -14.68 -7.36
N VAL A 111 -23.67 -15.24 -6.15
CA VAL A 111 -24.02 -16.63 -5.94
C VAL A 111 -25.54 -16.65 -6.09
N GLU A 112 -26.04 -17.11 -7.24
CA GLU A 112 -27.41 -17.61 -7.37
C GLU A 112 -27.56 -18.92 -6.60
#